data_AF-G7QD42-F1
#
_entry.id   AF-G7QD42-F1
#
_cell.length_a   1.000
_cell.length_b   1.000
_cell.length_c   1.000
_cell.angle_alpha   90.00
_cell.angle_beta   90.00
_cell.angle_gamma   90.00
#
_symmetry.space_group_name_H-M   'P 1'
#
loop_
_entity.id
_entity.type
_entity.pdbx_description
1 polymer ?
#
loop_
_entity_poly.entity_id
_entity_poly.type
_entity_poly.pdbx_seq_one_letter_code
_entity_poly.pdbx_strand_id
1 'polypeptide(L)'
;MDLERAAMIGQKTEKELAAKGLGIRAAGLRDSLRLLLLPTSPVDALDDEQIASQGLALAQVLIDLRAVRAEIAAINRHLGG
;
A
#
# COMPACT_ATOMS: atom_id res chain seq x y z
N MET A 1 8.94 34.10 -15.19
CA MET A 1 8.70 32.89 -16.01
C MET A 1 9.55 31.69 -15.58
N ASP A 2 10.85 31.82 -15.30
CA ASP A 2 11.68 30.65 -14.92
C ASP A 2 11.41 30.10 -13.51
N LEU A 3 11.07 30.95 -12.55
CA LEU A 3 10.78 30.55 -11.16
C LEU A 3 9.49 29.72 -11.03
N GLU A 4 8.41 30.07 -11.73
CA GLU A 4 7.18 29.28 -11.76
C GLU A 4 7.39 27.91 -12.41
N ARG A 5 8.20 27.86 -13.46
CA ARG A 5 8.54 26.61 -14.15
C ARG A 5 9.37 25.69 -13.25
N ALA A 6 10.34 26.25 -12.53
CA ALA A 6 11.14 25.52 -11.54
C ALA A 6 10.29 25.02 -10.37
N ALA A 7 9.36 25.83 -9.87
CA ALA A 7 8.44 25.45 -8.79
C ALA A 7 7.49 24.31 -9.21
N MET A 8 6.96 24.36 -10.43
CA MET A 8 6.16 23.24 -10.99
C MET A 8 6.97 21.96 -11.12
N ILE A 9 8.22 22.04 -11.61
CA ILE A 9 9.09 20.87 -11.74
C ILE A 9 9.37 20.29 -10.35
N GLY A 10 9.71 21.12 -9.36
CA GLY A 10 9.90 20.69 -7.98
C GLY A 10 8.70 19.95 -7.42
N GLN A 11 7.50 20.54 -7.55
CA GLN A 11 6.26 19.94 -7.07
C GLN A 11 5.91 18.62 -7.80
N LYS A 12 6.22 18.52 -9.10
CA LYS A 12 6.05 17.28 -9.87
C LYS A 12 7.00 16.18 -9.34
N THR A 13 8.26 16.52 -9.14
CA THR A 13 9.30 15.59 -8.68
C THR A 13 8.99 15.08 -7.27
N GLU A 14 8.51 15.94 -6.37
CA GLU A 14 8.07 15.56 -5.02
C GLU A 14 6.90 14.57 -5.05
N LYS A 15 5.91 14.81 -5.91
CA LYS A 15 4.77 13.89 -6.09
C LYS A 15 5.19 12.54 -6.68
N GLU A 16 6.14 12.53 -7.61
CA GLU A 16 6.70 11.31 -8.19
C GLU A 16 7.46 10.48 -7.13
N LEU A 17 8.27 11.14 -6.29
CA LEU A 17 8.96 10.51 -5.16
C LEU A 17 7.98 9.95 -4.12
N ALA A 18 6.92 10.69 -3.79
CA ALA A 18 5.85 10.22 -2.90
C ALA A 18 5.14 8.99 -3.46
N ALA A 19 4.77 9.01 -4.75
CA ALA A 19 4.14 7.87 -5.42
C ALA A 19 5.05 6.63 -5.41
N LYS A 20 6.36 6.81 -5.63
CA LYS A 20 7.35 5.72 -5.55
C LYS A 20 7.45 5.13 -4.14
N GLY A 21 7.47 5.98 -3.11
CA GLY A 21 7.45 5.56 -1.71
C GLY A 21 6.19 4.75 -1.36
N LEU A 22 5.01 5.21 -1.79
CA LEU A 22 3.75 4.49 -1.62
C LEU A 22 3.73 3.16 -2.38
N GLY A 23 4.34 3.09 -3.55
CA GLY A 23 4.50 1.84 -4.32
C GLY A 23 5.32 0.78 -3.58
N ILE A 24 6.45 1.19 -2.98
CA ILE A 24 7.28 0.30 -2.14
C ILE A 24 6.48 -0.19 -0.93
N ARG A 25 5.74 0.71 -0.27
CA ARG A 25 4.89 0.36 0.88
C ARG A 25 3.79 -0.64 0.48
N ALA A 26 3.13 -0.43 -0.65
CA ALA A 26 2.10 -1.35 -1.16
C ALA A 26 2.67 -2.74 -1.50
N ALA A 27 3.89 -2.82 -2.01
CA ALA A 27 4.58 -4.09 -2.24
C ALA A 27 4.87 -4.82 -0.93
N GLY A 28 5.41 -4.11 0.08
CA GLY A 28 5.66 -4.69 1.40
C GLY A 28 4.39 -5.22 2.08
N LEU A 29 3.28 -4.47 2.01
CA LEU A 29 1.98 -4.92 2.54
C LEU A 29 1.49 -6.19 1.82
N ARG A 30 1.67 -6.29 0.50
CA ARG A 30 1.32 -7.50 -0.26
C ARG A 30 2.12 -8.73 0.20
N ASP A 31 3.41 -8.54 0.48
CA ASP A 31 4.25 -9.63 0.96
C ASP A 31 3.87 -10.05 2.39
N SER A 32 3.53 -9.10 3.26
CA SER A 32 2.97 -9.38 4.59
C SER A 32 1.64 -10.14 4.52
N LEU A 33 0.75 -9.77 3.60
CA LEU A 33 -0.50 -10.51 3.34
C LEU A 33 -0.23 -11.97 2.96
N ARG A 34 0.78 -12.21 2.13
CA ARG A 34 1.20 -13.56 1.73
C ARG A 34 1.70 -14.39 2.92
N LEU A 35 2.35 -13.76 3.89
CA LEU A 35 2.83 -14.43 5.10
C LEU A 35 1.71 -14.76 6.10
N LEU A 36 0.64 -13.96 6.11
CA LEU A 36 -0.53 -14.18 6.96
C LEU A 36 -1.46 -15.27 6.43
N LEU A 37 -1.45 -15.49 5.10
CA LEU A 37 -2.21 -16.57 4.46
C LEU A 37 -1.43 -17.88 4.59
N LEU A 38 -1.43 -18.47 5.79
CA LEU A 38 -0.84 -19.77 6.15
C LEU A 38 -0.97 -20.82 5.02
N PRO A 39 0.10 -21.16 4.29
CA PRO A 39 0.15 -22.37 3.47
C PRO A 39 0.89 -23.51 4.21
N THR A 40 1.36 -23.29 5.44
CA THR A 40 2.37 -24.15 6.10
C THR A 40 1.87 -24.94 7.30
N SER A 41 0.65 -24.72 7.81
CA SER A 41 0.11 -25.50 8.94
C SER A 41 -0.77 -26.67 8.44
N PRO A 42 -0.57 -27.90 8.97
CA PRO A 42 -1.52 -29.00 8.75
C PRO A 42 -2.92 -28.60 9.23
N VAL A 43 -3.97 -29.05 8.52
CA VAL A 43 -5.38 -28.72 8.83
C VAL A 43 -5.74 -29.09 10.27
N ASP A 44 -5.17 -30.18 10.76
CA ASP A 44 -5.40 -30.73 12.11
C ASP A 44 -4.78 -29.87 13.23
N ALA A 45 -3.92 -28.91 12.88
CA ALA A 45 -3.24 -27.99 13.79
C ALA A 45 -3.77 -26.56 13.68
N LEU A 46 -4.90 -26.36 12.98
CA LEU A 46 -5.55 -25.07 12.89
C LEU A 46 -6.31 -24.76 14.18
N ASP A 47 -5.99 -23.61 14.76
CA ASP A 47 -6.65 -23.06 15.95
C ASP A 47 -7.58 -21.92 15.53
N ASP A 48 -8.83 -21.96 15.98
CA ASP A 48 -9.88 -20.99 15.63
C ASP A 48 -9.52 -19.57 16.08
N GLU A 49 -8.87 -19.43 17.25
CA GLU A 49 -8.45 -18.13 17.76
C GLU A 49 -7.31 -17.55 16.92
N GLN A 50 -6.36 -18.40 16.52
CA GLN A 50 -5.29 -18.03 15.61
C GLN A 50 -5.81 -17.67 14.21
N ILE A 51 -6.79 -18.39 13.67
CA ILE A 51 -7.46 -18.06 12.40
C ILE A 51 -8.17 -16.71 12.50
N ALA A 52 -8.93 -16.47 13.57
CA ALA A 52 -9.64 -15.22 13.77
C ALA A 52 -8.68 -14.03 13.90
N SER A 53 -7.59 -14.20 14.65
CA SER A 53 -6.53 -13.19 14.79
C SER A 53 -5.85 -12.87 13.46
N GLN A 54 -5.53 -13.89 12.66
CA GLN A 54 -4.96 -13.71 11.32
C GLN A 54 -5.96 -13.05 10.36
N GLY A 55 -7.25 -13.40 10.46
CA GLY A 55 -8.33 -12.76 9.69
C GLY A 55 -8.45 -11.27 10.00
N LEU A 56 -8.34 -10.88 11.27
CA LEU A 56 -8.33 -9.47 11.68
C LEU A 56 -7.08 -8.74 11.18
N ALA A 57 -5.90 -9.34 11.33
CA ALA A 57 -4.66 -8.76 10.81
C ALA A 57 -4.73 -8.56 9.28
N LEU A 58 -5.25 -9.56 8.56
CA LEU A 58 -5.51 -9.52 7.13
C LEU A 58 -6.47 -8.38 6.76
N ALA A 59 -7.59 -8.27 7.48
CA ALA A 59 -8.58 -7.21 7.24
C ALA A 59 -7.98 -5.81 7.41
N GLN A 60 -7.18 -5.59 8.47
CA GLN A 60 -6.50 -4.31 8.70
C GLN A 60 -5.55 -3.96 7.56
N VAL A 61 -4.72 -4.92 7.13
CA VAL A 61 -3.76 -4.68 6.03
C VAL A 61 -4.49 -4.39 4.71
N LEU A 62 -5.63 -5.02 4.45
CA LEU A 62 -6.45 -4.73 3.27
C LEU A 62 -7.07 -3.33 3.29
N ILE A 63 -7.48 -2.85 4.46
CA ILE A 63 -7.96 -1.48 4.64
C ILE A 63 -6.85 -0.48 4.33
N ASP A 64 -5.66 -0.69 4.92
CA ASP A 64 -4.51 0.19 4.71
C ASP A 64 -4.08 0.21 3.23
N LEU A 65 -4.06 -0.96 2.58
CA LEU A 65 -3.75 -1.06 1.16
C LEU A 65 -4.76 -0.30 0.29
N ARG A 66 -6.06 -0.35 0.63
CA ARG A 66 -7.10 0.41 -0.08
C ARG A 66 -6.90 1.91 0.08
N ALA A 67 -6.61 2.39 1.29
CA ALA A 67 -6.34 3.80 1.54
C ALA A 67 -5.14 4.30 0.72
N VAL A 68 -4.02 3.57 0.77
CA VAL A 68 -2.81 3.89 -0.01
C VAL A 68 -3.10 3.91 -1.52
N ARG A 69 -3.88 2.95 -2.03
CA ARG A 69 -4.27 2.94 -3.45
C ARG A 69 -5.14 4.13 -3.84
N ALA A 70 -6.06 4.54 -2.96
CA ALA A 70 -6.90 5.71 -3.20
C ALA A 70 -6.07 7.00 -3.23
N GLU A 71 -5.06 7.13 -2.35
CA GLU A 71 -4.11 8.24 -2.34
C GLU A 71 -3.28 8.28 -3.64
N ILE A 72 -2.73 7.14 -4.08
CA ILE A 72 -2.01 7.04 -5.35
C ILE A 72 -2.90 7.49 -6.52
N ALA A 73 -4.15 7.03 -6.56
CA ALA A 73 -5.10 7.42 -7.61
C ALA A 73 -5.46 8.91 -7.55
N ALA A 74 -5.54 9.50 -6.36
CA ALA A 74 -5.73 10.94 -6.20
C ALA A 74 -4.51 11.73 -6.73
N ILE A 75 -3.29 11.29 -6.41
CA ILE A 75 -2.05 11.91 -6.90
C ILE A 75 -1.97 11.83 -8.42
N ASN A 76 -2.24 10.67 -9.01
CA ASN A 76 -2.19 10.48 -10.47
C ASN A 76 -3.16 11.41 -11.22
N ARG A 77 -4.38 11.59 -10.71
CA ARG A 77 -5.35 12.56 -11.26
C ARG A 77 -4.84 14.01 -11.21
N HIS A 78 -4.14 14.39 -10.13
CA HIS A 78 -3.55 15.73 -10.02
C HIS A 78 -2.33 15.94 -10.92
N LEU A 79 -1.69 14.87 -11.38
CA LEU A 79 -0.53 14.93 -12.27
C LEU A 79 -0.90 14.92 -13.76
N GLY A 80 -2.20 14.91 -14.09
CA GLY A 80 -2.69 14.93 -15.47
C GLY A 80 -2.77 13.55 -16.13
N GLY A 81 -2.87 12.48 -15.33
CA GLY A 81 -3.38 11.18 -15.78
C GLY A 81 -4.90 11.15 -15.83
#